data_AF-A0A453M5K5-F1
#
_entry.id   AF-A0A453M5K5-F1
#
_cell.length_a   1.000
_cell.length_b   1.000
_cell.length_c   1.000
_cell.angle_alpha   90.00
_cell.angle_beta   90.00
_cell.angle_gamma   90.00
#
_symmetry.space_group_name_H-M   'P 1'
#
loop_
_entity.id
_entity.type
_entity.pdbx_description
1 polymer ?
#
loop_
_entity_poly.entity_id
_entity_poly.type
_entity_poly.pdbx_seq_one_letter_code
_entity_poly.pdbx_strand_id
1 'polypeptide(L)' 'RGLQHHPRCLLCDQEPETIHHLLVSCTFSRQVRHDTLSWLRMTCRPPDRENFLNEWWLAAKETTPN' A
#
# COMPACT_ATOMS: atom_id res chain seq x y z
N ARG A 1 2.68 -2.61 23.89
CA ARG A 1 2.58 -1.13 23.86
C ARG A 1 1.89 -0.78 22.55
N GLY A 2 0.63 -0.33 22.60
CA GLY A 2 -0.13 0.04 21.41
C GLY A 2 0.42 1.32 20.80
N LEU A 3 0.46 1.41 19.47
CA LEU A 3 0.73 2.66 18.76
C LEU A 3 -0.25 3.72 19.28
N GLN A 4 0.25 4.92 19.60
CA GLN A 4 -0.60 6.04 19.97
C GLN A 4 -1.53 6.31 18.78
N HIS A 5 -2.84 6.08 18.96
CA HIS A 5 -3.83 6.43 17.96
C HIS A 5 -3.85 7.95 17.81
N HIS A 6 -3.09 8.46 16.85
CA HIS A 6 -3.30 9.81 16.38
C HIS A 6 -4.67 9.85 15.68
N PRO A 7 -5.44 10.94 15.84
CA PRO A 7 -6.77 11.06 15.26
C PRO A 7 -6.74 11.05 13.73
N ARG A 8 -5.57 11.29 13.12
CA ARG A 8 -5.31 11.28 11.69
C ARG A 8 -4.01 10.54 11.39
N CYS A 9 -3.93 10.00 10.18
CA CYS A 9 -2.77 9.32 9.61
C CYS A 9 -1.57 10.26 9.56
N LEU A 10 -0.46 9.87 10.18
CA LEU A 10 0.74 10.70 10.23
C LEU A 10 1.40 10.92 8.86
N LEU A 11 1.06 10.10 7.87
CA LEU A 11 1.67 10.16 6.53
C LEU A 11 0.97 11.15 5.60
N CYS A 12 -0.36 11.22 5.64
CA CYS A 12 -1.16 12.06 4.76
C CYS A 12 -1.92 13.18 5.48
N ASP A 13 -2.11 13.08 6.79
CA ASP A 13 -2.92 13.96 7.65
C ASP A 13 -4.38 14.17 7.18
N GLN A 14 -4.91 13.30 6.31
CA GLN A 14 -6.26 13.47 5.74
C GLN A 14 -7.35 12.63 6.44
N GLU A 15 -7.06 11.38 6.78
CA GLU A 15 -8.04 10.43 7.33
C GLU A 15 -7.49 9.72 8.58
N PRO A 16 -8.34 9.07 9.40
CA PRO A 16 -7.87 8.28 10.54
C PRO A 16 -6.84 7.22 10.16
N GLU A 17 -5.83 7.05 11.02
CA GLU A 17 -4.84 5.99 10.83
C GLU A 17 -5.49 4.62 11.06
N THR A 18 -5.71 3.89 9.97
CA THR A 18 -6.16 2.50 10.00
C THR A 18 -5.26 1.68 9.09
N ILE A 19 -5.17 0.37 9.32
CA ILE A 19 -4.40 -0.55 8.46
C ILE A 19 -4.88 -0.43 7.01
N HIS A 20 -6.21 -0.40 6.80
CA HIS A 20 -6.82 -0.19 5.49
C HIS A 20 -6.42 1.14 4.86
N HIS A 21 -6.45 2.24 5.62
CA HIS A 21 -6.00 3.52 5.09
C HIS A 21 -4.50 3.47 4.74
N LEU A 22 -3.62 3.00 5.62
CA LEU A 22 -2.18 2.92 5.37
C LEU A 22 -1.83 2.07 4.14
N LEU A 23 -2.55 0.96 3.93
CA LEU A 23 -2.28 0.05 2.82
C LEU A 23 -3.01 0.44 1.53
N VAL A 24 -4.24 0.93 1.57
CA VAL A 24 -5.06 1.06 0.36
C VAL A 24 -5.29 2.53 -0.01
N SER A 25 -5.70 3.34 0.95
CA SER A 25 -6.26 4.68 0.67
C SER A 25 -5.25 5.82 0.84
N CYS A 26 -4.19 5.62 1.63
CA CYS A 26 -3.22 6.67 1.96
C CYS A 26 -2.49 7.14 0.70
N THR A 27 -2.61 8.42 0.42
CA THR A 27 -1.98 9.06 -0.75
C THR A 27 -0.46 8.97 -0.70
N PHE A 28 0.13 9.18 0.48
CA PHE A 28 1.57 9.00 0.69
C PHE A 28 2.01 7.55 0.43
N SER A 29 1.34 6.57 1.04
CA SER A 29 1.65 5.15 0.82
C SER A 29 1.47 4.73 -0.65
N ARG A 30 0.49 5.31 -1.35
CA ARG A 30 0.29 5.07 -2.79
C ARG A 30 1.47 5.56 -3.61
N GLN A 31 2.03 6.73 -3.29
CA GLN A 31 3.22 7.25 -3.94
C GLN A 31 4.43 6.33 -3.70
N VAL A 32 4.69 5.98 -2.43
CA VAL A 32 5.80 5.07 -2.08
C VAL A 32 5.66 3.71 -2.77
N ARG A 33 4.44 3.17 -2.85
CA ARG A 33 4.16 1.94 -3.60
C ARG A 33 4.47 2.11 -5.08
N HIS A 34 3.99 3.19 -5.70
CA HIS A 34 4.24 3.44 -7.11
C HIS A 34 5.74 3.54 -7.39
N ASP A 35 6.49 4.28 -6.57
CA ASP A 35 7.93 4.44 -6.72
C ASP A 35 8.66 3.11 -6.54
N THR A 36 8.26 2.31 -5.56
CA THR A 36 8.83 0.98 -5.31
C THR A 36 8.55 0.02 -6.46
N LEU A 37 7.30 -0.05 -6.95
CA LEU A 37 6.94 -0.91 -8.07
C LEU A 37 7.59 -0.46 -9.38
N SER A 38 7.68 0.86 -9.61
CA SER A 38 8.40 1.43 -10.74
C SER A 38 9.88 1.05 -10.69
N TRP A 39 10.51 1.10 -9.51
CA TRP A 39 11.90 0.66 -9.33
C TRP A 39 12.08 -0.82 -9.63
N LEU A 40 11.14 -1.66 -9.19
CA LEU A 40 11.11 -3.09 -9.48
C LEU A 40 10.68 -3.43 -10.92
N ARG A 41 10.37 -2.42 -11.76
CA ARG A 41 9.82 -2.58 -13.12
C ARG A 41 8.55 -3.43 -13.15
N MET A 42 7.81 -3.46 -12.05
CA MET A 42 6.57 -4.19 -11.91
C MET A 42 5.42 -3.32 -12.42
N THR A 43 4.86 -3.67 -13.57
CA THR A 43 3.73 -2.94 -14.18
C THR A 43 2.36 -3.39 -13.65
N CYS A 44 2.32 -4.11 -12.53
CA CYS A 44 1.09 -4.64 -11.98
C CYS A 44 0.24 -3.51 -11.36
N ARG A 45 -1.02 -3.43 -11.78
CA ARG A 45 -1.97 -2.45 -11.23
C ARG A 45 -2.21 -2.76 -9.75
N PRO A 46 -2.06 -1.79 -8.83
CA PRO A 46 -2.29 -2.04 -7.41
C PRO A 46 -3.74 -2.48 -7.17
N PRO A 47 -3.96 -3.37 -6.19
CA PRO A 47 -5.28 -3.90 -5.90
C PRO A 47 -6.12 -2.84 -5.19
N ASP A 48 -7.39 -2.75 -5.58
CA ASP A 48 -8.30 -1.72 -5.08
C ASP A 48 -8.96 -2.07 -3.72
N ARG A 49 -8.76 -3.29 -3.18
CA ARG A 49 -9.32 -3.73 -1.87
C ARG A 49 -8.40 -4.72 -1.14
N GLU A 50 -8.47 -4.75 0.19
CA GLU A 50 -7.63 -5.61 1.04
C GLU A 50 -7.75 -7.12 0.75
N ASN A 51 -8.96 -7.62 0.45
CA ASN A 51 -9.12 -9.04 0.08
C ASN A 51 -8.29 -9.43 -1.13
N PHE A 52 -8.05 -8.51 -2.06
CA PHE A 52 -7.25 -8.74 -3.27
C PHE A 52 -5.78 -8.35 -3.10
N LEU A 53 -5.37 -7.76 -1.96
CA LEU A 53 -4.00 -7.31 -1.75
C LEU A 53 -3.02 -8.47 -1.69
N ASN A 54 -3.35 -9.49 -0.90
CA ASN A 54 -2.51 -10.68 -0.76
C ASN A 54 -2.41 -11.47 -2.06
N GLU A 55 -3.54 -11.68 -2.74
CA GLU A 55 -3.58 -12.39 -4.02
C GLU A 55 -2.80 -11.66 -5.10
N TRP A 56 -2.97 -10.35 -5.20
CA TRP A 56 -2.20 -9.52 -6.12
C TRP A 56 -0.70 -9.58 -5.83
N TRP A 57 -0.30 -9.49 -4.55
CA TRP A 57 1.12 -9.51 -4.19
C TRP A 57 1.79 -10.82 -4.60
N LEU A 58 1.09 -11.95 -4.42
CA LEU A 58 1.58 -13.26 -4.86
C LEU A 58 1.73 -13.32 -6.39
N ALA A 59 0.71 -12.89 -7.14
CA ALA A 59 0.77 -12.85 -8.61
C ALA A 59 1.86 -11.89 -9.13
N ALA A 60 2.05 -10.76 -8.47
CA ALA A 60 3.07 -9.77 -8.81
C ALA A 60 4.49 -10.34 -8.60
N LYS A 61 4.70 -11.12 -7.54
CA LYS A 61 5.97 -11.83 -7.33
C LYS A 61 6.26 -12.87 -8.42
N GLU A 62 5.26 -13.63 -8.86
CA GLU A 62 5.44 -14.63 -9.92
C GLU A 62 5.78 -14.03 -11.29
N THR A 63 5.31 -12.81 -11.54
CA THR A 63 5.50 -12.11 -12.82
C THR A 63 6.77 -11.27 -12.89
N THR A 64 7.50 -11.13 -11.78
CA THR A 64 8.77 -10.40 -11.72
C THR A 64 9.92 -11.37 -12.06
N PRO A 65 10.63 -11.20 -13.19
CA PRO A 65 11.79 -12.03 -13.51
C PRO A 65 12.88 -11.80 -12.46
N ASN A 66 13.53 -12.88 -11.99
CA ASN A 66 14.67 -12.82 -11.06
C ASN A 66 15.81 -11.94 -11.58
#